data_AF-A0A443RSQ9-F1
#
_entry.id   AF-A0A443RSQ9-F1
#
_cell.length_a   1.000
_cell.length_b   1.000
_cell.length_c   1.000
_cell.angle_alpha   90.00
_cell.angle_beta   90.00
_cell.angle_gamma   90.00
#
_symmetry.space_group_name_H-M   'P 1'
#
loop_
_entity.id
_entity.type
_entity.pdbx_description
1 polymer ?
#
loop_
_entity_poly.entity_id
_entity_poly.type
_entity_poly.pdbx_seq_one_letter_code
_entity_poly.pdbx_strand_id
1 'polypeptide(L)'
;MKILHISDIHYDPYYEPGSVVNCAGKICCRRESNSLNNNESDGSAGYWGELWSSDYKKGVCGTPLQIIEKTLEHISKTQKIDVVFWTGDNARHMPISSSELIFQTTKTITELLHIYFKNVAVFPSLGNHDGLPNSHLA
;
A
#
# COMPACT_ATOMS: atom_id res chain seq x y z
N MET A 1 21.52 -18.58 -5.81
CA MET A 1 20.09 -18.45 -5.53
C MET A 1 19.85 -17.12 -4.83
N LYS A 2 19.08 -16.23 -5.44
CA LYS A 2 18.65 -14.93 -4.90
C LYS A 2 17.13 -14.96 -4.68
N ILE A 3 16.74 -14.74 -3.43
CA ILE A 3 15.34 -14.73 -3.00
C ILE A 3 14.93 -13.28 -2.80
N LEU A 4 13.83 -12.88 -3.42
CA LEU A 4 13.16 -11.61 -3.11
C LEU A 4 12.03 -11.89 -2.12
N HIS A 5 11.98 -11.11 -1.03
CA HIS A 5 10.88 -11.15 -0.08
C HIS A 5 10.17 -9.80 -0.10
N ILE A 6 8.85 -9.82 -0.35
CA ILE A 6 7.97 -8.65 -0.39
C ILE A 6 6.88 -8.86 0.64
N SER A 7 6.59 -7.85 1.45
CA SER A 7 5.56 -7.89 2.49
C SER A 7 4.98 -6.50 2.71
N ASP A 8 3.78 -6.43 3.29
CA ASP A 8 3.17 -5.22 3.85
C ASP A 8 3.13 -4.04 2.87
N ILE A 9 2.71 -4.31 1.63
CA ILE A 9 2.67 -3.30 0.57
C ILE A 9 1.69 -2.17 0.94
N HIS A 10 0.57 -2.50 1.58
CA HIS A 10 -0.44 -1.55 2.05
C HIS A 10 -0.82 -0.50 1.00
N TYR A 11 -1.09 -0.96 -0.22
CA TYR A 11 -1.50 -0.14 -1.34
C TYR A 11 -2.77 0.65 -1.00
N ASP A 12 -2.67 1.97 -1.17
CA ASP A 12 -3.80 2.88 -1.14
C ASP A 12 -4.15 3.38 -2.55
N PRO A 13 -5.23 2.85 -3.17
CA PRO A 13 -5.65 3.29 -4.50
C PRO A 13 -6.16 4.73 -4.55
N TYR A 14 -6.34 5.37 -3.39
CA TYR A 14 -6.82 6.74 -3.28
C TYR A 14 -5.75 7.72 -2.81
N TYR A 15 -4.49 7.28 -2.62
CA TYR A 15 -3.41 8.18 -2.26
C TYR A 15 -3.23 9.24 -3.35
N GLU A 16 -3.22 10.51 -2.95
CA GLU A 16 -3.02 11.64 -3.86
C GLU A 16 -1.91 12.57 -3.34
N PRO A 17 -0.76 12.65 -4.04
CA PRO A 17 0.28 13.62 -3.73
C PRO A 17 -0.28 15.04 -3.67
N GLY A 18 0.24 15.85 -2.76
CA GLY A 18 -0.27 17.21 -2.57
C GLY A 18 -1.36 17.33 -1.50
N SER A 19 -2.05 16.22 -1.19
CA SER A 19 -3.17 16.21 -0.23
C SER A 19 -2.70 16.44 1.20
N VAL A 20 -3.64 16.79 2.08
CA VAL A 20 -3.35 16.99 3.50
C VAL A 20 -2.86 15.69 4.16
N VAL A 21 -1.78 15.78 4.92
CA VAL A 21 -1.20 14.65 5.65
C VAL A 21 -1.74 14.54 7.08
N ASN A 22 -2.29 15.64 7.60
CA ASN A 22 -2.99 15.69 8.87
C ASN A 22 -4.44 16.12 8.63
N CYS A 23 -5.37 15.24 8.96
CA CYS A 23 -6.79 15.42 8.74
C CYS A 23 -7.56 14.86 9.94
N ALA A 24 -8.79 15.34 10.17
CA ALA A 24 -9.65 14.83 11.24
C ALA A 24 -10.09 13.37 11.04
N GLY A 25 -9.89 12.82 9.83
CA GLY A 25 -10.22 11.46 9.47
C GLY A 25 -9.18 10.45 9.97
N LYS A 26 -9.56 9.16 9.99
CA LYS A 26 -8.64 8.07 10.32
C LYS A 26 -7.62 7.81 9.20
N ILE A 27 -7.92 8.21 7.96
CA ILE A 27 -7.02 8.06 6.80
C ILE A 27 -6.88 9.43 6.10
N CYS A 28 -5.63 9.84 5.86
CA CYS A 28 -5.25 11.08 5.17
C CYS A 28 -4.51 10.80 3.85
N CYS A 29 -3.84 11.81 3.28
CA CYS A 29 -3.14 11.76 2.00
C CYS A 29 -4.04 11.45 0.80
N ARG A 30 -5.28 11.95 0.82
CA ARG A 30 -6.25 11.79 -0.27
C ARG A 30 -6.95 13.09 -0.58
N ARG A 31 -7.51 13.17 -1.79
CA ARG A 31 -8.39 14.27 -2.19
C ARG A 31 -9.47 14.57 -1.17
N GLU A 32 -10.16 13.52 -0.74
CA GLU A 32 -11.31 13.56 0.16
C GLU A 32 -10.92 14.03 1.56
N SER A 33 -9.67 13.86 1.97
CA SER A 33 -9.15 14.34 3.25
C SER A 33 -8.94 15.86 3.25
N ASN A 34 -8.80 16.51 2.08
CA ASN A 34 -8.54 17.95 1.99
C ASN A 34 -9.70 18.80 2.54
N SER A 35 -10.94 18.30 2.53
CA SER A 35 -12.10 18.96 3.14
C SER A 35 -12.21 18.72 4.65
N LEU A 36 -11.41 17.81 5.20
CA LEU A 36 -11.30 17.47 6.62
C LEU A 36 -10.08 18.15 7.27
N ASN A 37 -9.56 19.19 6.61
CA ASN A 37 -8.37 19.90 7.06
C ASN A 37 -8.67 20.64 8.37
N ASN A 38 -7.84 20.37 9.38
CA ASN A 38 -8.02 20.97 10.70
C ASN A 38 -7.28 22.29 10.86
N ASN A 39 -6.37 22.69 9.95
CA ASN A 39 -5.78 24.03 9.81
C ASN A 39 -4.83 24.10 8.58
N GLU A 40 -4.66 25.27 7.97
CA GLU A 40 -3.92 25.50 6.70
C GLU A 40 -2.41 25.14 6.69
N SER A 41 -1.81 24.71 7.79
CA SER A 41 -0.35 24.52 7.93
C SER A 41 0.10 23.07 8.12
N ASP A 42 -0.65 22.10 7.59
CA ASP A 42 -0.54 20.70 8.00
C ASP A 42 0.33 19.80 7.11
N GLY A 43 1.15 20.38 6.23
CA GLY A 43 2.02 19.62 5.33
C GLY A 43 1.28 19.01 4.14
N SER A 44 2.03 18.54 3.15
CA SER A 44 1.50 18.12 1.86
C SER A 44 2.09 16.75 1.50
N ALA A 45 1.22 15.80 1.17
CA ALA A 45 1.59 14.41 0.97
C ALA A 45 2.65 14.29 -0.11
N GLY A 46 3.79 13.70 0.23
CA GLY A 46 4.90 13.52 -0.70
C GLY A 46 4.51 12.69 -1.93
N TYR A 47 5.20 12.92 -3.04
CA TYR A 47 4.97 12.15 -4.27
C TYR A 47 5.27 10.66 -4.08
N TRP A 48 6.26 10.30 -3.26
CA TRP A 48 6.65 8.90 -3.05
C TRP A 48 5.99 8.23 -1.84
N GLY A 49 5.16 8.97 -1.11
CA GLY A 49 4.61 8.54 0.17
C GLY A 49 4.79 9.63 1.22
N GLU A 50 4.22 9.36 2.38
CA GLU A 50 4.30 10.21 3.56
C GLU A 50 4.68 9.36 4.77
N LEU A 51 5.40 9.93 5.72
CA LEU A 51 5.79 9.20 6.92
C LEU A 51 4.57 8.93 7.81
N TRP A 52 4.51 7.71 8.33
CA TRP A 52 3.52 7.34 9.34
C TRP A 52 3.64 8.25 10.56
N SER A 53 2.52 8.86 10.96
CA SER A 53 2.45 9.59 12.23
C SER A 53 2.09 8.64 13.37
N SER A 54 2.94 8.58 14.40
CA SER A 54 2.62 7.86 15.64
C SER A 54 1.61 8.62 16.53
N ASP A 55 1.28 9.87 16.17
CA ASP A 55 0.21 10.60 16.83
C ASP A 55 -1.12 10.08 16.30
N TYR A 56 -1.79 9.24 17.09
CA TYR A 56 -3.09 8.67 16.77
C TYR A 56 -4.20 9.71 16.52
N LYS A 57 -3.95 10.99 16.85
CA LYS A 57 -4.83 12.10 16.53
C LYS A 57 -4.67 12.60 15.10
N LYS A 58 -3.62 12.19 14.40
CA LYS A 58 -3.35 12.45 12.99
C LYS A 58 -3.71 11.21 12.19
N GLY A 59 -4.48 11.38 11.13
CA GLY A 59 -4.83 10.25 10.26
C GLY A 59 -3.59 9.69 9.55
N VAL A 60 -3.76 8.48 9.03
CA VAL A 60 -2.65 7.69 8.48
C VAL A 60 -2.73 7.62 6.97
N CYS A 61 -1.59 7.44 6.31
CA CYS A 61 -1.52 7.33 4.86
C CYS A 61 -1.12 5.89 4.48
N GLY A 62 -1.70 5.36 3.40
CA GLY A 62 -1.21 4.11 2.80
C GLY A 62 -0.17 4.36 1.72
N THR A 63 0.28 3.29 1.06
CA THR A 63 1.36 3.34 0.08
C THR A 63 0.84 3.76 -1.30
N PRO A 64 1.40 4.80 -1.94
CA PRO A 64 1.01 5.17 -3.30
C PRO A 64 1.43 4.14 -4.36
N LEU A 65 0.69 4.09 -5.47
CA LEU A 65 1.02 3.20 -6.60
C LEU A 65 2.43 3.47 -7.17
N GLN A 66 2.80 4.75 -7.33
CA GLN A 66 4.06 5.12 -7.98
C GLN A 66 5.31 4.56 -7.29
N ILE A 67 5.35 4.47 -5.96
CA ILE A 67 6.52 3.91 -5.25
C ILE A 67 6.56 2.39 -5.37
N ILE A 68 5.40 1.73 -5.40
CA ILE A 68 5.27 0.28 -5.61
C ILE A 68 5.81 -0.07 -7.01
N GLU A 69 5.29 0.57 -8.05
CA GLU A 69 5.73 0.33 -9.43
C GLU A 69 7.22 0.60 -9.61
N LYS A 70 7.73 1.73 -9.08
CA LYS A 70 9.15 2.07 -9.20
C LYS A 70 10.06 1.11 -8.47
N THR A 71 9.65 0.59 -7.33
CA THR A 71 10.40 -0.43 -6.57
C THR A 71 10.50 -1.72 -7.36
N LEU A 72 9.36 -2.23 -7.86
CA LEU A 72 9.32 -3.47 -8.64
C LEU A 72 10.09 -3.33 -9.97
N GLU A 73 9.95 -2.18 -10.65
CA GLU A 73 10.73 -1.84 -11.84
C GLU A 73 12.23 -1.83 -11.56
N HIS A 74 12.66 -1.18 -10.48
CA HIS A 74 14.07 -1.11 -10.12
C HIS A 74 14.66 -2.49 -9.83
N ILE A 75 13.96 -3.32 -9.06
CA ILE A 75 14.42 -4.67 -8.71
C ILE A 75 14.52 -5.53 -9.98
N SER A 76 13.48 -5.55 -10.83
CA SER A 76 13.47 -6.33 -12.06
C SER A 76 14.58 -5.95 -13.04
N LYS A 77 15.02 -4.69 -13.05
CA LYS A 77 16.11 -4.22 -13.92
C LYS A 77 17.50 -4.45 -13.34
N THR A 78 17.65 -4.47 -12.02
CA THR A 78 18.97 -4.48 -11.36
C THR A 78 19.34 -5.83 -10.75
N GLN A 79 18.35 -6.69 -10.48
CA GLN A 79 18.56 -7.97 -9.82
C GLN A 79 18.04 -9.13 -10.67
N LYS A 80 18.84 -10.20 -10.73
CA LYS A 80 18.37 -11.51 -11.20
C LYS A 80 17.79 -12.27 -10.02
N ILE A 81 16.46 -12.36 -9.96
CA ILE A 81 15.71 -13.05 -8.89
C ILE A 81 15.38 -14.46 -9.34
N ASP A 82 15.58 -15.45 -8.46
CA ASP A 82 15.27 -16.85 -8.73
C ASP A 82 13.89 -17.26 -8.19
N VAL A 83 13.43 -16.62 -7.12
CA VAL A 83 12.12 -16.85 -6.49
C VAL A 83 11.65 -15.61 -5.71
N VAL A 84 10.34 -15.37 -5.67
CA VAL A 84 9.71 -14.33 -4.86
C VAL A 84 8.84 -14.97 -3.78
N PHE A 85 9.04 -14.59 -2.53
CA PHE A 85 8.05 -14.77 -1.46
C PHE A 85 7.29 -13.47 -1.28
N TRP A 86 5.97 -13.53 -1.30
CA TRP A 86 5.09 -12.37 -1.10
C TRP A 86 4.14 -12.67 0.05
N THR A 87 4.35 -12.01 1.19
CA THR A 87 3.68 -12.39 2.44
C THR A 87 2.43 -11.56 2.77
N GLY A 88 1.77 -11.01 1.75
CA GLY A 88 0.46 -10.39 1.87
C GLY A 88 0.47 -8.97 2.43
N ASP A 89 -0.64 -8.59 3.06
CA ASP A 89 -0.94 -7.24 3.56
C ASP A 89 -0.94 -6.19 2.44
N ASN A 90 -1.82 -6.44 1.46
CA ASN A 90 -1.93 -5.65 0.25
C ASN A 90 -2.80 -4.42 0.44
N ALA A 91 -3.92 -4.59 1.13
CA ALA A 91 -4.79 -3.48 1.43
C ALA A 91 -4.17 -2.61 2.53
N ARG A 92 -4.25 -1.29 2.36
CA ARG A 92 -3.91 -0.32 3.42
C ARG A 92 -4.68 -0.56 4.73
N HIS A 93 -4.18 0.03 5.82
CA HIS A 93 -4.92 0.05 7.09
C HIS A 93 -6.23 0.83 6.99
N MET A 94 -7.31 0.19 7.43
CA MET A 94 -8.69 0.67 7.34
C MET A 94 -9.52 0.18 8.52
N PRO A 95 -10.27 1.07 9.20
CA PRO A 95 -11.24 0.67 10.22
C PRO A 95 -12.37 -0.19 9.64
N ILE A 96 -12.79 0.11 8.41
CA ILE A 96 -13.83 -0.63 7.67
C ILE A 96 -13.38 -0.69 6.22
N SER A 97 -13.22 -1.88 5.68
CA SER A 97 -12.93 -2.11 4.26
C SER A 97 -14.07 -2.90 3.60
N SER A 98 -14.20 -2.78 2.28
CA SER A 98 -15.13 -3.59 1.49
C SER A 98 -14.41 -4.78 0.87
N SER A 99 -15.14 -5.87 0.63
CA SER A 99 -14.60 -7.05 -0.05
C SER A 99 -14.09 -6.69 -1.44
N GLU A 100 -14.78 -5.77 -2.11
CA GLU A 100 -14.37 -5.24 -3.41
C GLU A 100 -13.02 -4.53 -3.33
N LEU A 101 -12.80 -3.65 -2.34
CA LEU A 101 -11.53 -2.94 -2.21
C LEU A 101 -10.36 -3.89 -1.92
N ILE A 102 -10.56 -4.88 -1.05
CA ILE A 102 -9.54 -5.91 -0.75
C ILE A 102 -9.24 -6.75 -1.99
N PHE A 103 -10.28 -7.16 -2.72
CA PHE A 103 -10.10 -7.91 -3.96
C PHE A 103 -9.33 -7.09 -5.01
N GLN A 104 -9.72 -5.84 -5.23
CA GLN A 104 -9.07 -4.97 -6.22
C GLN A 104 -7.61 -4.68 -5.86
N THR A 105 -7.31 -4.37 -4.60
CA THR A 105 -5.93 -4.15 -4.15
C THR A 105 -5.07 -5.41 -4.33
N THR A 106 -5.56 -6.57 -3.88
CA THR A 106 -4.87 -7.86 -4.05
C THR A 106 -4.64 -8.19 -5.53
N LYS A 107 -5.65 -7.93 -6.38
CA LYS A 107 -5.56 -8.13 -7.83
C LYS A 107 -4.50 -7.21 -8.44
N THR A 108 -4.51 -5.91 -8.14
CA THR A 108 -3.51 -4.96 -8.64
C THR A 108 -2.10 -5.38 -8.27
N ILE A 109 -1.85 -5.77 -7.02
CA ILE A 109 -0.52 -6.25 -6.60
C ILE A 109 -0.12 -7.53 -7.33
N THR A 110 -1.05 -8.48 -7.47
CA THR A 110 -0.80 -9.72 -8.23
C THR A 110 -0.39 -9.43 -9.67
N GLU A 111 -1.10 -8.52 -10.34
CA GLU A 111 -0.82 -8.11 -11.73
C GLU A 111 0.55 -7.44 -11.84
N LEU A 112 0.90 -6.54 -10.92
CA LEU A 112 2.22 -5.90 -10.90
C LEU A 112 3.35 -6.91 -10.71
N LEU A 113 3.21 -7.84 -9.76
CA LEU A 113 4.19 -8.91 -9.56
C LEU A 113 4.32 -9.78 -10.82
N HIS A 114 3.22 -10.09 -11.49
CA HIS A 114 3.26 -10.84 -12.74
C HIS A 114 3.97 -10.07 -13.88
N ILE A 115 3.75 -8.75 -13.98
CA ILE A 115 4.39 -7.89 -14.97
C ILE A 115 5.91 -7.86 -14.77
N TYR A 116 6.36 -7.58 -13.54
CA TYR A 116 7.79 -7.37 -13.26
C TYR A 116 8.58 -8.68 -13.06
N PHE A 117 7.90 -9.78 -12.74
CA PHE A 117 8.52 -11.07 -12.45
C PHE A 117 7.94 -12.23 -13.27
N LYS A 118 7.51 -11.97 -14.51
CA LYS A 118 6.81 -12.91 -15.41
C LYS A 118 7.32 -14.35 -15.48
N ASN A 119 8.63 -14.56 -15.35
CA ASN A 119 9.28 -15.88 -15.45
C ASN A 119 9.87 -16.37 -14.12
N VAL A 120 9.50 -15.76 -13.01
CA VAL A 120 9.95 -16.11 -11.66
C VAL A 120 8.77 -16.66 -10.88
N ALA A 121 8.95 -17.76 -10.16
CA ALA A 121 7.92 -18.29 -9.30
C ALA A 121 7.65 -17.31 -8.14
N VAL A 122 6.38 -16.96 -7.94
CA VAL A 122 5.91 -16.13 -6.83
C VAL A 122 5.09 -17.02 -5.90
N PHE A 123 5.51 -17.11 -4.64
CA PHE A 123 4.83 -17.86 -3.58
C PHE A 123 4.13 -16.88 -2.64
N PRO A 124 2.79 -16.74 -2.73
CA PRO A 124 2.04 -15.86 -1.86
C PRO A 124 1.70 -16.51 -0.52
N SER A 125 1.56 -15.69 0.51
CA SER A 125 0.73 -15.98 1.69
C SER A 125 -0.23 -14.81 1.93
N LEU A 126 -1.37 -15.08 2.57
CA LEU A 126 -2.30 -14.03 2.95
C LEU A 126 -1.83 -13.37 4.26
N GLY A 127 -1.86 -12.04 4.28
CA GLY A 127 -1.66 -11.23 5.49
C GLY A 127 -2.99 -10.91 6.16
N ASN A 128 -2.97 -10.46 7.41
CA ASN A 128 -4.19 -10.23 8.20
C ASN A 128 -5.10 -9.12 7.61
N HIS A 129 -4.60 -8.27 6.72
CA HIS A 129 -5.38 -7.26 6.01
C HIS A 129 -5.96 -7.73 4.66
N ASP A 130 -5.71 -8.97 4.23
CA ASP A 130 -6.17 -9.51 2.94
C ASP A 130 -7.53 -10.23 3.02
N GLY A 131 -8.23 -10.12 4.15
CA GLY A 131 -9.53 -10.76 4.39
C GLY A 131 -10.49 -9.90 5.19
N LEU A 132 -11.76 -10.30 5.22
CA LEU A 132 -12.80 -9.65 6.04
C LEU A 132 -13.44 -10.63 7.03
N PRO A 133 -13.69 -10.22 8.29
CA PRO A 133 -13.14 -9.01 8.91
C PRO A 133 -11.60 -9.10 9.04
N ASN A 134 -10.91 -7.95 9.08
CA ASN A 134 -9.44 -7.93 9.21
C ASN A 134 -9.01 -8.80 10.41
N SER A 135 -7.90 -9.52 10.27
CA SER A 135 -7.35 -10.40 11.31
C SER A 135 -8.21 -11.61 11.70
N HIS A 136 -9.15 -12.02 10.85
CA HIS A 136 -9.93 -13.25 10.99
C HIS A 136 -9.64 -14.30 9.90
N LEU A 137 -8.46 -14.22 9.27
CA LEU A 137 -7.97 -15.32 8.45
C LEU A 137 -7.58 -16.47 9.39
N ALA A 138 -8.28 -17.60 9.23
CA ALA A 138 -8.15 -18.80 10.05
C ALA A 138 -6.85 -19.57 9.79
#